data_AF-A0A4U8YWB0-F1
#
_entry.id   AF-A0A4U8YWB0-F1
#
_cell.length_a   1.000
_cell.length_b   1.000
_cell.length_c   1.000
_cell.angle_alpha   90.00
_cell.angle_beta   90.00
_cell.angle_gamma   90.00
#
_symmetry.space_group_name_H-M   'P 1'
#
loop_
_entity.id
_entity.type
_entity.pdbx_description
1 polymer ?
#
loop_
_entity_poly.entity_id
_entity_poly.type
_entity_poly.pdbx_seq_one_letter_code
_entity_poly.pdbx_strand_id
1 'polypeptide(L)'
;MTEDGKGQTGVFVAAAVATLVIVAIFSFFSGPDAAQRNITEAPIPASHSGRIEEESFFLYFAQRDGRFLTSEERTVSTTKDPWQLSQKIIAALIDGPERGSARTLPATTRLRALYITDPKVAVVDFSREIREEPMGAASELLTVYSVVNSLAVNIPEIDAVRILIEGERAETLAGHIDISEPLAPDMLMVR
;
A
#
# COMPACT_ATOMS: atom_id res chain seq x y z
N MET A 1 49.88 -13.09 -35.50
CA MET A 1 49.12 -12.54 -36.64
C MET A 1 48.20 -13.64 -37.13
N THR A 2 46.92 -13.32 -37.06
CA THR A 2 45.72 -14.15 -37.15
C THR A 2 45.32 -14.48 -38.59
N GLU A 3 44.77 -15.70 -38.74
CA GLU A 3 43.60 -16.12 -39.53
C GLU A 3 43.45 -15.75 -41.02
N ASP A 4 43.21 -16.79 -41.84
CA ASP A 4 42.24 -16.74 -42.93
C ASP A 4 41.76 -18.16 -43.33
N GLY A 5 40.51 -18.28 -43.81
CA GLY A 5 40.11 -19.35 -44.75
C GLY A 5 39.00 -20.33 -44.35
N LYS A 6 37.74 -19.93 -44.58
CA LYS A 6 36.50 -20.74 -44.62
C LYS A 6 36.55 -21.97 -45.56
N GLY A 7 35.68 -22.95 -45.29
CA GLY A 7 35.22 -23.93 -46.29
C GLY A 7 34.11 -24.87 -45.82
N GLN A 8 32.85 -24.50 -46.04
CA GLN A 8 31.67 -25.40 -46.01
C GLN A 8 31.55 -26.18 -47.34
N THR A 9 30.93 -27.38 -47.28
CA THR A 9 29.94 -28.00 -48.21
C THR A 9 30.21 -29.47 -48.55
N GLY A 10 29.15 -30.28 -48.48
CA GLY A 10 29.12 -31.68 -48.91
C GLY A 10 27.81 -32.36 -48.52
N VAL A 11 26.79 -32.23 -49.36
CA VAL A 11 25.40 -32.66 -49.15
C VAL A 11 25.06 -33.81 -50.12
N PHE A 12 24.42 -34.85 -49.58
CA PHE A 12 23.48 -35.84 -50.15
C PHE A 12 23.68 -36.40 -51.58
N VAL A 13 23.81 -37.74 -51.72
CA VAL A 13 22.97 -38.61 -52.59
C VAL A 13 23.08 -40.08 -52.11
N ALA A 14 21.95 -40.68 -51.68
CA ALA A 14 21.58 -42.09 -51.95
C ALA A 14 20.23 -42.43 -51.27
N ALA A 15 19.15 -41.85 -51.78
CA ALA A 15 17.78 -42.26 -51.53
C ALA A 15 17.36 -43.25 -52.63
N ALA A 16 17.01 -44.51 -52.30
CA ALA A 16 16.30 -45.39 -53.26
C ALA A 16 15.71 -46.71 -52.69
N VAL A 17 16.12 -47.26 -51.53
CA VAL A 17 15.82 -48.68 -51.21
C VAL A 17 14.90 -48.92 -49.99
N ALA A 18 14.57 -47.89 -49.20
CA ALA A 18 13.75 -48.08 -47.99
C ALA A 18 12.25 -47.74 -48.16
N THR A 19 11.77 -47.53 -49.39
CA THR A 19 10.37 -47.19 -49.69
C THR A 19 9.41 -48.39 -49.69
N LEU A 20 9.88 -49.61 -49.47
CA LEU A 20 9.07 -50.84 -49.46
C LEU A 20 8.83 -51.47 -48.07
N VAL A 21 9.38 -50.89 -46.99
CA VAL A 21 9.08 -51.32 -45.60
C VAL A 21 7.79 -50.65 -45.07
N ILE A 22 7.25 -49.68 -45.81
CA ILE A 22 6.21 -48.73 -45.37
C ILE A 22 4.79 -49.34 -45.32
N VAL A 23 4.52 -50.55 -45.84
CA VAL A 23 3.13 -51.05 -45.98
C VAL A 23 2.81 -52.32 -45.17
N ALA A 24 3.80 -53.00 -44.59
CA ALA A 24 3.56 -54.30 -43.91
C ALA A 24 3.52 -54.26 -42.36
N ILE A 25 3.78 -53.11 -41.73
CA ILE A 25 3.62 -52.92 -40.27
C ILE A 25 2.26 -52.27 -39.95
N PHE A 26 1.50 -51.86 -40.97
CA PHE A 26 0.26 -51.09 -40.86
C PHE A 26 -0.98 -51.86 -40.38
N SER A 27 -0.85 -53.12 -39.96
CA SER A 27 -2.01 -54.01 -39.77
C SER A 27 -1.97 -54.84 -38.49
N PHE A 28 -1.19 -54.45 -37.48
CA PHE A 28 -1.26 -55.15 -36.20
C PHE A 28 -0.71 -54.28 -35.07
N PHE A 29 -1.55 -53.42 -34.52
CA PHE A 29 -1.71 -53.17 -33.07
C PHE A 29 -2.73 -52.04 -32.91
N SER A 30 -4.01 -52.41 -32.98
CA SER A 30 -5.09 -51.55 -32.47
C SER A 30 -5.03 -51.56 -30.95
N GLY A 31 -4.75 -50.39 -30.38
CA GLY A 31 -5.04 -50.07 -28.98
C GLY A 31 -5.29 -48.56 -28.89
N PRO A 32 -6.51 -48.10 -28.57
CA PRO A 32 -6.79 -46.69 -28.43
C PRO A 32 -6.42 -46.26 -27.02
N ASP A 33 -5.26 -45.65 -26.85
CA ASP A 33 -5.01 -44.80 -25.69
C ASP A 33 -4.38 -43.51 -26.19
N ALA A 34 -5.28 -42.59 -26.56
CA ALA A 34 -4.97 -41.18 -26.57
C ALA A 34 -4.59 -40.81 -25.13
N ALA A 35 -3.31 -40.98 -24.79
CA ALA A 35 -2.68 -40.36 -23.66
C ALA A 35 -2.76 -38.86 -23.90
N GLN A 36 -3.88 -38.29 -23.46
CA GLN A 36 -4.11 -36.87 -23.33
C GLN A 36 -3.00 -36.36 -22.44
N ARG A 37 -1.94 -35.81 -23.06
CA ARG A 37 -0.97 -34.97 -22.37
C ARG A 37 -1.77 -33.76 -21.92
N ASN A 38 -2.39 -33.88 -20.75
CA ASN A 38 -2.76 -32.74 -19.94
C ASN A 38 -1.45 -32.00 -19.71
N ILE A 39 -1.21 -31.00 -20.56
CA ILE A 39 -0.38 -29.86 -20.20
C ILE A 39 -1.09 -29.36 -18.95
N THR A 40 -0.60 -29.79 -17.79
CA THR A 40 -0.93 -29.17 -16.53
C THR A 40 -0.30 -27.80 -16.67
N GLU A 41 -1.09 -26.87 -17.19
CA GLU A 41 -0.84 -25.45 -17.03
C GLU A 41 -0.71 -25.28 -15.53
N ALA A 42 0.55 -25.21 -15.06
CA ALA A 42 0.83 -24.84 -13.69
C ALA A 42 0.02 -23.57 -13.42
N PRO A 43 -0.70 -23.46 -12.30
CA PRO A 43 -1.42 -22.25 -12.00
C PRO A 43 -0.44 -21.10 -12.10
N ILE A 44 -0.61 -20.25 -13.11
CA ILE A 44 0.06 -18.96 -13.18
C ILE A 44 -0.30 -18.33 -11.83
N PRO A 45 0.66 -18.01 -10.95
CA PRO A 45 0.31 -17.41 -9.68
C PRO A 45 -0.51 -16.18 -10.03
N ALA A 46 -1.78 -16.19 -9.62
CA ALA A 46 -2.67 -15.08 -9.83
C ALA A 46 -1.92 -13.85 -9.33
N SER A 47 -1.63 -12.94 -10.27
CA SER A 47 -1.14 -11.62 -9.94
C SER A 47 -2.03 -11.09 -8.81
N HIS A 48 -1.43 -10.67 -7.70
CA HIS A 48 -2.13 -9.99 -6.61
C HIS A 48 -2.56 -8.61 -7.10
N SER A 49 -3.39 -8.55 -8.14
CA SER A 49 -4.17 -7.38 -8.48
C SER A 49 -5.08 -7.16 -7.29
N GLY A 50 -4.71 -6.17 -6.47
CA GLY A 50 -5.35 -5.84 -5.20
C GLY A 50 -6.86 -5.93 -5.33
N ARG A 51 -7.44 -6.94 -4.66
CA ARG A 51 -8.89 -7.03 -4.51
C ARG A 51 -9.29 -5.76 -3.75
N ILE A 52 -10.09 -4.93 -4.39
CA ILE A 52 -10.71 -3.78 -3.73
C ILE A 52 -11.75 -4.37 -2.77
N GLU A 53 -11.52 -4.19 -1.48
CA GLU A 53 -12.43 -4.60 -0.41
C GLU A 53 -13.03 -3.34 0.22
N GLU A 54 -14.26 -3.44 0.73
CA GLU A 54 -14.82 -2.39 1.58
C GLU A 54 -14.26 -2.58 2.99
N GLU A 55 -13.46 -1.62 3.42
CA GLU A 55 -12.87 -1.61 4.75
C GLU A 55 -13.39 -0.38 5.50
N SER A 56 -13.78 -0.58 6.76
CA SER A 56 -14.11 0.53 7.65
C SER A 56 -12.92 0.90 8.51
N PHE A 57 -12.73 2.21 8.70
CA PHE A 57 -11.66 2.76 9.52
C PHE A 57 -12.18 3.88 10.42
N PHE A 58 -11.53 4.04 11.56
CA PHE A 58 -11.89 5.03 12.58
C PHE A 58 -11.08 6.32 12.41
N LEU A 59 -11.78 7.41 12.14
CA LEU A 59 -11.22 8.76 12.17
C LEU A 59 -11.49 9.41 13.53
N TYR A 60 -10.52 10.10 14.08
CA TYR A 60 -10.68 10.79 15.36
C TYR A 60 -10.70 12.29 15.14
N PHE A 61 -11.84 12.90 15.41
CA PHE A 61 -12.05 14.35 15.29
C PHE A 61 -12.32 14.98 16.65
N ALA A 62 -12.15 16.29 16.77
CA ALA A 62 -12.41 16.98 18.02
C ALA A 62 -13.91 16.99 18.32
N GLN A 63 -14.30 16.76 19.57
CA GLN A 63 -15.64 17.08 20.02
C GLN A 63 -15.88 18.59 19.93
N ARG A 64 -17.15 19.02 19.83
CA ARG A 64 -17.50 20.45 19.71
C ARG A 64 -17.07 21.30 20.91
N ASP A 65 -16.88 20.69 22.07
CA ASP A 65 -16.41 21.37 23.27
C ASP A 65 -14.87 21.52 23.31
N GLY A 66 -14.15 20.93 22.35
CA GLY A 66 -12.70 21.04 22.19
C GLY A 66 -11.89 20.35 23.29
N ARG A 67 -12.47 19.39 24.03
CA ARG A 67 -11.76 18.73 25.15
C ARG A 67 -11.27 17.32 24.84
N PHE A 68 -11.98 16.58 24.01
CA PHE A 68 -11.69 15.20 23.69
C PHE A 68 -11.83 14.94 22.19
N LEU A 69 -11.25 13.84 21.73
CA LEU A 69 -11.52 13.26 20.44
C LEU A 69 -12.78 12.38 20.50
N THR A 70 -13.47 12.25 19.39
CA THR A 70 -14.55 11.29 19.19
C THR A 70 -14.35 10.56 17.88
N SER A 71 -14.74 9.29 17.83
CA SER A 71 -14.55 8.45 16.65
C SER A 71 -15.67 8.64 15.62
N GLU A 72 -15.29 8.76 14.36
CA GLU A 72 -16.16 8.69 13.20
C GLU A 72 -15.71 7.52 12.32
N GLU A 73 -16.58 6.53 12.12
CA GLU A 73 -16.30 5.41 11.22
C GLU A 73 -16.59 5.83 9.77
N ARG A 74 -15.62 5.57 8.87
CA ARG A 74 -15.79 5.72 7.42
C ARG A 74 -15.51 4.42 6.71
N THR A 75 -16.29 4.14 5.67
CA THR A 75 -16.07 3.01 4.77
C THR A 75 -15.39 3.51 3.51
N VAL A 76 -14.31 2.86 3.09
CA VAL A 76 -13.68 3.12 1.81
C VAL A 76 -13.38 1.82 1.08
N SER A 77 -13.56 1.85 -0.23
CA SER A 77 -13.09 0.79 -1.10
C SER A 77 -11.56 0.92 -1.22
N THR A 78 -10.82 -0.02 -0.65
CA THR A 78 -9.35 0.02 -0.64
C THR A 78 -8.71 -1.35 -0.82
N THR A 79 -7.43 -1.34 -1.18
CA THR A 79 -6.59 -2.53 -1.08
C THR A 79 -6.09 -2.66 0.36
N LYS A 80 -5.73 -3.87 0.79
CA LYS A 80 -5.12 -4.14 2.11
C LYS A 80 -3.67 -3.64 2.25
N ASP A 81 -3.25 -2.69 1.42
CA ASP A 81 -1.91 -2.11 1.50
C ASP A 81 -1.87 -1.04 2.60
N PRO A 82 -1.08 -1.24 3.68
CA PRO A 82 -1.01 -0.31 4.81
C PRO A 82 -0.68 1.13 4.39
N TRP A 83 0.18 1.29 3.37
CA TRP A 83 0.56 2.60 2.87
C TRP A 83 -0.61 3.32 2.18
N GLN A 84 -1.33 2.65 1.27
CA GLN A 84 -2.53 3.20 0.64
C GLN A 84 -3.62 3.56 1.65
N LEU A 85 -3.85 2.69 2.64
CA LEU A 85 -4.83 2.97 3.71
C LEU A 85 -4.41 4.19 4.53
N SER A 86 -3.13 4.32 4.88
CA SER A 86 -2.60 5.50 5.58
C SER A 86 -2.87 6.80 4.83
N GLN A 87 -2.62 6.82 3.52
CA GLN A 87 -2.88 8.00 2.68
C GLN A 87 -4.36 8.39 2.68
N LYS A 88 -5.25 7.40 2.59
CA LYS A 88 -6.71 7.62 2.65
C LYS A 88 -7.17 8.16 3.99
N ILE A 89 -6.64 7.63 5.09
CA ILE A 89 -6.93 8.11 6.45
C ILE A 89 -6.53 9.58 6.58
N ILE A 90 -5.32 9.95 6.18
CA ILE A 90 -4.86 11.35 6.27
C ILE A 90 -5.68 12.26 5.36
N ALA A 91 -5.98 11.85 4.13
CA ALA A 91 -6.85 12.61 3.23
C ALA A 91 -8.22 12.86 3.86
N ALA A 92 -8.82 11.82 4.45
CA ALA A 92 -10.13 11.91 5.11
C ALA A 92 -10.12 12.81 6.37
N LEU A 93 -9.03 12.83 7.13
CA LEU A 93 -8.84 13.78 8.24
C LEU A 93 -8.75 15.23 7.74
N ILE A 94 -8.04 15.46 6.63
CA ILE A 94 -7.92 16.77 5.98
C ILE A 94 -9.26 17.22 5.40
N ASP A 95 -10.07 16.31 4.86
CA ASP A 95 -11.42 16.63 4.41
C ASP A 95 -12.32 17.09 5.58
N GLY A 96 -12.04 16.61 6.78
CA GLY A 96 -12.74 16.97 8.02
C GLY A 96 -13.98 16.11 8.27
N PRO A 97 -14.63 16.26 9.44
CA PRO A 97 -15.71 15.37 9.90
C PRO A 97 -17.01 15.50 9.10
N GLU A 98 -17.77 14.40 8.98
CA GLU A 98 -19.09 14.38 8.34
C GLU A 98 -20.23 14.51 9.36
N ARG A 99 -20.02 14.08 10.61
CA ARG A 99 -21.09 13.92 11.62
C ARG A 99 -21.09 15.00 12.70
N GLY A 100 -20.84 16.24 12.31
CA GLY A 100 -20.99 17.40 13.19
C GLY A 100 -19.93 17.54 14.28
N SER A 101 -18.89 16.70 14.31
CA SER A 101 -17.66 16.93 15.08
C SER A 101 -16.91 18.18 14.58
N ALA A 102 -15.90 18.62 15.33
CA ALA A 102 -15.04 19.73 14.94
C ALA A 102 -13.78 19.22 14.20
N ARG A 103 -13.35 20.00 13.21
CA ARG A 103 -12.13 19.77 12.43
C ARG A 103 -10.90 19.83 13.33
N THR A 104 -9.93 18.95 13.08
CA THR A 104 -8.64 18.89 13.79
C THR A 104 -7.46 19.36 12.93
N LEU A 105 -7.56 19.23 11.60
CA LEU A 105 -6.56 19.73 10.65
C LEU A 105 -7.15 20.89 9.83
N PRO A 106 -6.44 22.04 9.69
CA PRO A 106 -6.85 23.11 8.79
C PRO A 106 -7.17 22.55 7.39
N ALA A 107 -8.23 23.05 6.74
CA ALA A 107 -8.65 22.55 5.42
C ALA A 107 -7.60 22.81 4.32
N THR A 108 -6.66 23.73 4.57
CA THR A 108 -5.53 24.05 3.68
C THR A 108 -4.33 23.12 3.85
N THR A 109 -4.33 22.25 4.87
CA THR A 109 -3.27 21.27 5.13
C THR A 109 -3.05 20.36 3.94
N ARG A 110 -1.80 20.12 3.54
CA ARG A 110 -1.46 19.16 2.49
C ARG A 110 -0.52 18.09 3.02
N LEU A 111 -0.78 16.84 2.63
CA LEU A 111 0.15 15.73 2.84
C LEU A 111 1.25 15.80 1.77
N ARG A 112 2.50 16.01 2.19
CA ARG A 112 3.67 16.06 1.32
C ARG A 112 4.27 14.67 1.09
N ALA A 113 4.42 13.89 2.14
CA ALA A 113 4.92 12.52 2.07
C ALA A 113 4.37 11.67 3.21
N LEU A 114 4.25 10.37 2.97
CA LEU A 114 3.91 9.37 3.98
C LEU A 114 4.68 8.09 3.70
N TYR A 115 5.32 7.52 4.71
CA TYR A 115 5.94 6.20 4.63
C TYR A 115 5.96 5.53 5.99
N ILE A 116 5.94 4.20 5.99
CA ILE A 116 6.01 3.37 7.21
C ILE A 116 7.42 2.79 7.27
N THR A 117 8.09 2.99 8.40
CA THR A 117 9.46 2.53 8.67
C THR A 117 9.46 1.33 9.60
N ASP A 118 10.57 0.61 9.63
CA ASP A 118 10.85 -0.43 10.63
C ASP A 118 11.70 0.19 11.77
N PRO A 119 11.29 0.13 13.05
CA PRO A 119 10.13 -0.60 13.60
C PRO A 119 8.84 0.23 13.69
N LYS A 120 7.88 -0.08 12.80
CA LYS A 120 6.47 0.35 12.81
C LYS A 120 6.20 1.82 13.12
N VAL A 121 7.02 2.74 12.59
CA VAL A 121 6.76 4.19 12.71
C VAL A 121 6.29 4.74 11.38
N ALA A 122 5.10 5.34 11.37
CA ALA A 122 4.65 6.13 10.23
C ALA A 122 5.25 7.53 10.30
N VAL A 123 5.97 7.92 9.26
CA VAL A 123 6.44 9.30 9.09
C VAL A 123 5.45 10.03 8.18
N VAL A 124 4.87 11.10 8.71
CA VAL A 124 3.86 11.90 8.01
C VAL A 124 4.39 13.32 7.88
N ASP A 125 4.72 13.71 6.65
CA ASP A 125 5.21 15.04 6.32
C ASP A 125 4.06 15.91 5.83
N PHE A 126 3.75 16.97 6.57
CA PHE A 126 2.74 17.94 6.20
C PHE A 126 3.37 19.20 5.62
N SER A 127 2.58 19.91 4.83
CA SER A 127 2.93 21.27 4.43
C SER A 127 2.78 22.26 5.58
N ARG A 128 3.42 23.42 5.46
CA ARG A 128 3.39 24.51 6.46
C ARG A 128 1.97 24.97 6.84
N GLU A 129 0.98 24.75 5.98
CA GLU A 129 -0.42 25.12 6.19
C GLU A 129 -1.05 24.44 7.42
N ILE A 130 -0.50 23.33 7.89
CA ILE A 130 -0.96 22.71 9.16
C ILE A 130 -0.82 23.67 10.36
N ARG A 131 0.03 24.70 10.25
CA ARG A 131 0.27 25.75 11.26
C ARG A 131 -0.35 27.11 10.90
N GLU A 132 -1.11 27.20 9.83
CA GLU A 132 -1.58 28.50 9.32
C GLU A 132 -2.62 29.14 10.24
N GLU A 133 -3.42 28.33 10.92
CA GLU A 133 -4.43 28.79 11.86
C GLU A 133 -3.87 28.86 13.30
N PRO A 134 -4.15 29.94 14.05
CA PRO A 134 -3.78 30.02 15.47
C PRO A 134 -4.39 28.88 16.27
N MET A 135 -3.55 28.18 17.03
CA MET A 135 -3.92 26.97 17.75
C MET A 135 -3.47 27.09 19.21
N GLY A 136 -4.39 26.93 20.15
CA GLY A 136 -4.05 26.83 21.57
C GLY A 136 -3.63 25.40 21.96
N ALA A 137 -3.11 25.23 23.17
CA ALA A 137 -2.61 23.95 23.66
C ALA A 137 -3.58 22.76 23.51
N ALA A 138 -4.86 22.97 23.82
CA ALA A 138 -5.88 21.93 23.69
C ALA A 138 -6.12 21.54 22.22
N SER A 139 -6.25 22.55 21.33
CA SER A 139 -6.41 22.30 19.90
C SER A 139 -5.19 21.59 19.32
N GLU A 140 -3.98 21.98 19.73
CA GLU A 140 -2.74 21.34 19.29
C GLU A 140 -2.67 19.87 19.70
N LEU A 141 -3.02 19.58 20.96
CA LEU A 141 -3.11 18.21 21.44
C LEU A 141 -4.09 17.38 20.61
N LEU A 142 -5.28 17.91 20.34
CA LEU A 142 -6.30 17.21 19.56
C LEU A 142 -5.89 17.05 18.09
N THR A 143 -5.21 18.02 17.48
CA THR A 143 -4.67 17.90 16.12
C THR A 143 -3.64 16.78 16.04
N VAL A 144 -2.69 16.73 16.97
CA VAL A 144 -1.66 15.70 17.01
C VAL A 144 -2.27 14.32 17.20
N TYR A 145 -3.09 14.13 18.23
CA TYR A 145 -3.66 12.81 18.52
C TYR A 145 -4.78 12.38 17.57
N SER A 146 -5.40 13.32 16.84
CA SER A 146 -6.27 12.99 15.70
C SER A 146 -5.51 12.20 14.63
N VAL A 147 -4.32 12.67 14.25
CA VAL A 147 -3.45 11.99 13.27
C VAL A 147 -2.91 10.68 13.84
N VAL A 148 -2.33 10.74 15.05
CA VAL A 148 -1.67 9.58 15.68
C VAL A 148 -2.65 8.43 15.89
N ASN A 149 -3.80 8.70 16.53
CA ASN A 149 -4.78 7.66 16.85
C ASN A 149 -5.42 7.09 15.58
N SER A 150 -5.73 7.93 14.60
CA SER A 150 -6.34 7.45 13.35
C SER A 150 -5.41 6.57 12.54
N LEU A 151 -4.10 6.81 12.53
CA LEU A 151 -3.18 5.90 11.84
C LEU A 151 -2.98 4.61 12.63
N ALA A 152 -2.60 4.70 13.90
CA ALA A 152 -2.18 3.53 14.68
C ALA A 152 -3.33 2.55 14.97
N VAL A 153 -4.57 3.03 15.13
CA VAL A 153 -5.72 2.15 15.43
C VAL A 153 -6.13 1.33 14.22
N ASN A 154 -5.98 1.88 13.01
CA ASN A 154 -6.46 1.23 11.80
C ASN A 154 -5.38 0.39 11.10
N ILE A 155 -4.10 0.55 11.46
CA ILE A 155 -2.99 -0.02 10.70
C ILE A 155 -2.04 -0.76 11.66
N PRO A 156 -2.08 -2.10 11.71
CA PRO A 156 -1.25 -2.91 12.60
C PRO A 156 0.27 -2.73 12.43
N GLU A 157 0.71 -2.22 11.29
CA GLU A 157 2.10 -1.88 10.97
C GLU A 157 2.54 -0.50 11.53
N ILE A 158 1.66 0.21 12.23
CA ILE A 158 1.94 1.54 12.81
C ILE A 158 1.70 1.51 14.31
N ASP A 159 2.79 1.52 15.10
CA ASP A 159 2.74 1.62 16.56
C ASP A 159 2.92 3.07 17.02
N ALA A 160 3.56 3.91 16.21
CA ALA A 160 3.77 5.33 16.50
C ALA A 160 3.83 6.18 15.21
N VAL A 161 3.62 7.48 15.36
CA VAL A 161 3.63 8.45 14.26
C VAL A 161 4.63 9.56 14.52
N ARG A 162 5.53 9.80 13.57
CA ARG A 162 6.42 10.96 13.53
C ARG A 162 5.83 12.00 12.59
N ILE A 163 5.65 13.21 13.10
CA ILE A 163 5.12 14.34 12.32
C ILE A 163 6.30 15.21 11.86
N LEU A 164 6.34 15.49 10.55
CA LEU A 164 7.29 16.43 9.95
C LEU A 164 6.53 17.60 9.32
N ILE A 165 7.23 18.72 9.18
CA ILE A 165 6.70 19.91 8.50
C ILE A 165 7.72 20.35 7.47
N GLU A 166 7.29 20.38 6.22
CA GLU A 166 8.10 20.73 5.06
C GLU A 166 9.37 19.84 4.90
N GLY A 167 9.32 18.61 5.38
CA GLY A 167 10.43 17.64 5.37
C GLY A 167 11.36 17.72 6.58
N GLU A 168 11.12 18.65 7.51
CA GLU A 168 11.96 18.85 8.69
C GLU A 168 11.27 18.40 9.98
N ARG A 169 12.09 18.01 10.96
CA ARG A 169 11.59 17.77 12.33
C ARG A 169 11.15 19.09 12.94
N ALA A 170 10.07 19.03 13.70
CA ALA A 170 9.52 20.15 14.43
C ALA A 170 9.50 19.82 15.93
N GLU A 171 9.69 20.82 16.78
CA GLU A 171 9.48 20.65 18.22
C GLU A 171 7.99 20.63 18.56
N THR A 172 7.18 21.47 17.92
CA THR A 172 5.74 21.61 18.19
C THR A 172 5.00 22.00 16.90
N LEU A 173 3.66 21.92 16.85
CA LEU A 173 2.88 22.56 15.78
C LEU A 173 2.69 24.06 16.07
N ALA A 174 2.37 24.41 17.32
CA ALA A 174 1.98 25.75 17.74
C ALA A 174 2.57 26.20 19.09
N GLY A 175 3.50 25.44 19.67
CA GLY A 175 4.25 25.83 20.86
C GLY A 175 3.88 25.11 22.15
N HIS A 176 3.02 24.08 22.10
CA HIS A 176 2.52 23.43 23.32
C HIS A 176 2.82 21.92 23.41
N ILE A 177 2.75 21.18 22.31
CA ILE A 177 2.88 19.72 22.33
C ILE A 177 4.17 19.31 21.64
N ASP A 178 5.03 18.59 22.37
CA ASP A 178 6.29 18.07 21.82
C ASP A 178 5.99 16.99 20.77
N ILE A 179 6.42 17.25 19.53
CA ILE A 179 6.33 16.34 18.37
C ILE A 179 7.73 15.99 17.81
N SER A 180 8.80 16.30 18.54
CA SER A 180 10.18 16.07 18.10
C SER A 180 10.51 14.58 17.95
N GLU A 181 9.80 13.72 18.69
CA GLU A 181 9.88 12.26 18.64
C GLU A 181 8.55 11.61 18.20
N PRO A 182 8.57 10.34 17.74
CA PRO A 182 7.35 9.64 17.34
C PRO A 182 6.43 9.45 18.53
N LEU A 183 5.14 9.67 18.31
CA LEU A 183 4.11 9.58 19.34
C LEU A 183 3.31 8.30 19.16
N ALA A 184 3.15 7.55 20.25
CA ALA A 184 2.25 6.41 20.32
C ALA A 184 0.80 6.89 20.49
N PRO A 185 -0.21 6.09 20.09
CA PRO A 185 -1.61 6.46 20.27
C PRO A 185 -1.95 6.62 21.75
N ASP A 186 -2.79 7.62 22.04
CA ASP A 186 -3.36 7.83 23.37
C ASP A 186 -4.90 7.82 23.28
N MET A 187 -5.47 6.66 23.62
CA MET A 187 -6.91 6.45 23.58
C MET A 187 -7.62 7.03 24.81
N LEU A 188 -6.89 7.53 25.82
CA LEU A 188 -7.49 8.26 26.94
C LEU A 188 -8.06 9.62 26.49
N MET A 189 -7.63 10.11 25.32
CA MET A 189 -8.15 11.31 24.68
C MET A 189 -9.52 11.10 24.01
N VAL A 190 -10.02 9.87 23.89
CA VAL A 190 -11.26 9.56 23.14
C VAL A 190 -12.46 9.40 24.10
N ARG A 191 -13.60 10.02 23.77
CA ARG A 191 -14.86 9.97 24.54
C ARG A 191 -16.10 9.90 23.64
#